data_AF-A0A1I7DDT8-F1
#
_entry.id   AF-A0A1I7DDT8-F1
#
_cell.length_a   1.000
_cell.length_b   1.000
_cell.length_c   1.000
_cell.angle_alpha   90.00
_cell.angle_beta   90.00
_cell.angle_gamma   90.00
#
_symmetry.space_group_name_H-M   'P 1'
#
loop_
_entity.id
_entity.type
_entity.pdbx_description
1 polymer ?
#
loop_
_entity_poly.entity_id
_entity_poly.type
_entity_poly.pdbx_seq_one_letter_code
_entity_poly.pdbx_strand_id
1 'polypeptide(L)'
;MTEISEIERILDKLITLLHEDNQKNWAEWFLEAKNLLGEDIESSVSKILRAYGGMDSFNDTYLTKITRNNENFSILRTQLWELAMEVKRG
;
A
#
# COMPACT_ATOMS: atom_id res chain seq x y z
N MET A 1 3.51 -2.39 -17.90
CA MET A 1 3.76 -0.94 -17.65
C MET A 1 2.55 -0.30 -16.99
N THR A 2 1.33 -0.76 -17.31
CA THR A 2 0.06 -0.37 -16.69
C THR A 2 -0.02 -0.68 -15.19
N GLU A 3 0.61 -1.78 -14.76
CA GLU A 3 0.55 -2.31 -13.39
C GLU A 3 1.34 -1.43 -12.42
N ILE A 4 2.55 -1.00 -12.81
CA ILE A 4 3.43 -0.17 -11.97
C ILE A 4 2.84 1.21 -11.75
N SER A 5 2.31 1.86 -12.80
CA SER A 5 1.63 3.15 -12.66
C SER A 5 0.37 3.05 -11.79
N GLU A 6 -0.34 1.92 -11.84
CA GLU A 6 -1.50 1.70 -10.99
C GLU A 6 -1.11 1.45 -9.53
N ILE A 7 -0.05 0.70 -9.26
CA ILE A 7 0.54 0.54 -7.92
C ILE A 7 0.91 1.91 -7.36
N GLU A 8 1.62 2.74 -8.14
CA GLU A 8 2.00 4.09 -7.73
C GLU A 8 0.78 4.93 -7.36
N ARG A 9 -0.26 4.92 -8.21
CA ARG A 9 -1.51 5.64 -7.98
C ARG A 9 -2.24 5.17 -6.72
N ILE A 10 -2.19 3.87 -6.41
CA ILE A 10 -2.82 3.31 -5.21
C ILE A 10 -2.02 3.68 -3.97
N LEU A 11 -0.68 3.62 -4.02
CA LEU A 11 0.19 4.05 -2.93
C LEU A 11 -0.07 5.50 -2.55
N ASP A 12 -0.20 6.41 -3.53
CA ASP A 12 -0.52 7.82 -3.27
C ASP A 12 -1.85 8.00 -2.52
N LYS A 13 -2.88 7.25 -2.92
CA LYS A 13 -4.19 7.29 -2.25
C LYS A 13 -4.11 6.73 -0.83
N LEU A 14 -3.43 5.60 -0.64
CA LEU A 14 -3.26 4.99 0.67
C LEU A 14 -2.46 5.89 1.61
N ILE A 15 -1.33 6.44 1.17
CA ILE A 15 -0.49 7.38 1.94
C ILE A 15 -1.33 8.58 2.39
N THR A 16 -2.14 9.15 1.49
CA THR A 16 -3.05 10.26 1.82
C THR A 16 -4.04 9.88 2.93
N LEU A 17 -4.77 8.76 2.76
CA LEU A 17 -5.74 8.29 3.75
C LEU A 17 -5.08 7.98 5.10
N LEU A 18 -3.89 7.38 5.09
CA LEU A 18 -3.14 7.04 6.28
C LEU A 18 -2.65 8.30 7.01
N HIS A 19 -2.22 9.34 6.30
CA HIS A 19 -1.90 10.62 6.91
C HIS A 19 -3.11 11.30 7.54
N GLU A 20 -4.24 11.33 6.83
CA GLU A 20 -5.51 11.89 7.35
C GLU A 20 -5.98 11.16 8.62
N ASP A 21 -5.82 9.83 8.67
CA ASP A 21 -6.16 9.03 9.85
C ASP A 21 -5.10 9.05 10.96
N ASN A 22 -3.93 9.65 10.70
CA ASN A 22 -2.76 9.70 11.58
C ASN A 22 -2.07 8.33 11.80
N GLN A 23 -2.14 7.44 10.81
CA GLN A 23 -1.44 6.16 10.72
C GLN A 23 -0.02 6.34 10.14
N LYS A 24 0.82 7.08 10.86
CA LYS A 24 2.13 7.56 10.35
C LYS A 24 3.08 6.43 9.92
N ASN A 25 3.15 5.35 10.71
CA ASN A 25 4.06 4.22 10.42
C ASN A 25 3.75 3.57 9.08
N TRP A 26 2.46 3.38 8.77
CA TRP A 26 2.05 2.81 7.48
C TRP A 26 2.22 3.80 6.33
N ALA A 27 1.95 5.09 6.56
CA ALA A 27 2.18 6.12 5.55
C ALA A 27 3.67 6.18 5.14
N GLU A 28 4.58 6.14 6.13
CA GLU A 28 6.02 6.11 5.89
C GLU A 28 6.47 4.82 5.19
N TRP A 29 5.96 3.66 5.63
CA TRP A 29 6.25 2.38 4.98
C TRP A 29 5.90 2.39 3.49
N PHE A 30 4.72 2.90 3.12
CA PHE A 30 4.28 2.95 1.73
C PHE A 30 4.96 4.06 0.93
N LEU A 31 5.37 5.15 1.57
CA LEU A 31 6.20 6.18 0.92
C LEU A 31 7.56 5.60 0.52
N GLU A 32 8.22 4.87 1.41
CA GLU A 32 9.47 4.19 1.10
C GLU A 32 9.29 3.16 -0.03
N ALA A 33 8.19 2.38 0.00
CA ALA A 33 7.88 1.45 -1.08
C ALA A 33 7.65 2.17 -2.42
N LYS A 34 6.99 3.33 -2.41
CA LYS A 34 6.78 4.17 -3.59
C LYS A 34 8.12 4.67 -4.15
N ASN A 35 9.02 5.17 -3.31
CA ASN A 35 10.34 5.64 -3.76
C ASN A 35 11.13 4.53 -4.45
N LEU A 36 11.06 3.30 -3.91
CA LEU A 36 11.69 2.14 -4.53
C LEU A 36 11.11 1.77 -5.89
N LEU A 37 9.85 2.11 -6.23
CA LEU A 37 9.28 1.76 -7.56
C LEU A 37 10.08 2.33 -8.72
N GLY A 38 10.68 3.52 -8.53
CA GLY A 38 11.49 4.19 -9.55
C GLY A 38 12.94 3.72 -9.61
N GLU A 39 13.41 2.99 -8.60
CA GLU A 39 14.81 2.57 -8.45
C GLU A 39 14.96 1.05 -8.66
N ASP A 40 14.16 0.27 -7.94
CA ASP A 40 14.15 -1.19 -7.93
C ASP A 40 12.74 -1.72 -7.66
N ILE A 41 12.07 -2.12 -8.75
CA ILE A 41 10.71 -2.66 -8.72
C ILE A 41 10.62 -3.92 -7.84
N GLU A 42 11.64 -4.79 -7.87
CA GLU A 42 11.62 -6.03 -7.09
C GLU A 42 11.64 -5.72 -5.59
N SER A 43 12.53 -4.82 -5.18
CA SER A 43 12.61 -4.35 -3.78
C SER A 43 11.33 -3.64 -3.35
N SER A 44 10.75 -2.80 -4.21
CA SER A 44 9.47 -2.14 -3.94
C SER A 44 8.34 -3.15 -3.71
N VAL A 45 8.14 -4.08 -4.64
CA VAL A 45 7.10 -5.11 -4.56
C VAL A 45 7.31 -6.01 -3.34
N SER A 46 8.55 -6.39 -3.07
CA SER A 46 8.89 -7.15 -1.86
C SER A 46 8.49 -6.39 -0.59
N LYS A 47 8.78 -5.10 -0.51
CA LYS A 47 8.41 -4.25 0.64
C LYS A 47 6.89 -4.08 0.77
N ILE A 48 6.17 -3.91 -0.34
CA ILE A 48 4.69 -3.86 -0.34
C ILE A 48 4.15 -5.16 0.25
N LEU A 49 4.55 -6.31 -0.27
CA LEU A 49 4.01 -7.61 0.16
C LEU A 49 4.36 -7.95 1.61
N ARG A 50 5.50 -7.48 2.12
CA ARG A 50 5.85 -7.62 3.53
C ARG A 50 4.89 -6.89 4.47
N ALA A 51 4.18 -5.85 4.01
CA ALA A 51 3.15 -5.20 4.81
C ALA A 51 1.95 -6.13 5.08
N TYR A 52 1.72 -7.15 4.25
CA TYR A 52 0.53 -8.01 4.31
C TYR A 52 0.76 -9.33 5.06
N GLY A 53 1.97 -9.57 5.58
CA GLY A 53 2.31 -10.79 6.31
C GLY A 53 2.87 -10.51 7.70
N GLY A 54 2.61 -11.41 8.65
CA GLY A 54 3.11 -11.32 10.03
C GLY A 54 2.06 -10.87 11.04
N MET A 55 2.51 -10.65 12.28
CA MET A 55 1.71 -10.07 13.37
C MET A 55 1.69 -8.54 13.22
N ASP A 56 0.52 -7.91 13.43
CA ASP A 56 0.26 -6.50 13.15
C ASP A 56 0.43 -6.12 11.68
N SER A 57 -0.17 -6.92 10.79
CA SER A 57 -0.11 -6.68 9.36
C SER A 57 -0.98 -5.48 8.94
N PHE A 58 -0.70 -4.93 7.77
CA PHE A 58 -1.51 -3.87 7.17
C PHE A 58 -2.97 -4.31 6.91
N ASN A 59 -3.22 -5.62 6.76
CA ASN A 59 -4.57 -6.17 6.66
C ASN A 59 -5.42 -5.90 7.89
N ASP A 60 -4.79 -5.83 9.07
CA ASP A 60 -5.46 -5.61 10.34
C ASP A 60 -5.69 -4.12 10.63
N THR A 61 -5.19 -3.24 9.76
CA THR A 61 -5.34 -1.79 9.91
C THR A 61 -6.74 -1.34 9.52
N TYR A 62 -7.32 -0.47 10.34
CA TYR A 62 -8.61 0.17 10.12
C TYR A 62 -8.51 1.67 10.40
N LEU A 63 -9.19 2.49 9.60
CA LEU A 63 -9.20 3.94 9.78
C LEU A 63 -10.16 4.31 10.90
N THR A 64 -9.66 4.99 11.93
CA THR A 64 -10.43 5.29 13.16
C THR A 64 -10.97 6.71 13.23
N LYS A 65 -10.35 7.66 12.52
CA LYS A 65 -10.72 9.08 12.48
C LYS A 65 -11.54 9.43 11.26
N ILE A 66 -11.21 8.85 10.11
CA ILE A 66 -11.93 9.06 8.84
C ILE A 66 -12.74 7.81 8.47
N THR A 67 -13.54 7.32 9.42
CA THR A 67 -14.19 6.01 9.33
C THR A 67 -15.05 5.80 8.08
N ARG A 68 -15.66 6.87 7.57
CA ARG A 68 -16.43 6.89 6.31
C ARG A 68 -15.63 6.42 5.08
N ASN A 69 -14.30 6.48 5.13
CA ASN A 69 -13.42 6.09 4.04
C ASN A 69 -12.98 4.62 4.13
N ASN A 70 -13.39 3.85 5.14
CA ASN A 70 -12.91 2.48 5.33
C ASN A 70 -13.26 1.53 4.19
N GLU A 71 -14.41 1.72 3.52
CA GLU A 71 -14.75 0.93 2.34
C GLU A 71 -13.74 1.15 1.22
N ASN A 72 -13.48 2.42 0.87
CA ASN A 72 -12.48 2.79 -0.11
C ASN A 72 -11.06 2.35 0.30
N PHE A 73 -10.71 2.48 1.58
CA PHE A 73 -9.43 2.04 2.11
C PHE A 73 -9.24 0.52 1.96
N SER A 74 -10.27 -0.27 2.27
CA SER A 74 -10.23 -1.72 2.11
C SER A 74 -10.07 -2.13 0.65
N ILE A 75 -10.76 -1.45 -0.27
CA ILE A 75 -10.63 -1.69 -1.72
C ILE A 75 -9.19 -1.43 -2.17
N LEU A 76 -8.64 -0.27 -1.85
CA LEU A 76 -7.28 0.12 -2.23
C LEU A 76 -6.23 -0.84 -1.66
N ARG A 77 -6.40 -1.27 -0.42
CA ARG A 77 -5.52 -2.26 0.22
C ARG A 77 -5.54 -3.60 -0.52
N THR A 78 -6.73 -4.13 -0.84
CA THR A 78 -6.83 -5.39 -1.61
C THR A 78 -6.19 -5.25 -2.98
N GLN A 79 -6.50 -4.17 -3.72
CA GLN A 79 -5.95 -3.91 -5.06
C GLN A 79 -4.42 -3.82 -5.05
N LEU A 80 -3.84 -3.14 -4.05
CA LEU A 80 -2.39 -3.02 -3.92
C LEU A 80 -1.72 -4.40 -3.77
N TRP A 81 -2.29 -5.28 -2.95
CA TRP A 81 -1.77 -6.62 -2.77
C TRP A 81 -1.87 -7.47 -4.04
N GLU A 82 -3.02 -7.44 -4.72
CA GLU A 82 -3.25 -8.18 -5.96
C GLU A 82 -2.24 -7.78 -7.04
N LEU A 83 -2.10 -6.48 -7.29
CA LEU A 83 -1.15 -5.97 -8.28
C LEU A 83 0.30 -6.30 -7.91
N ALA A 84 0.69 -6.15 -6.65
CA ALA A 84 2.03 -6.51 -6.21
C ALA A 84 2.31 -8.01 -6.37
N MET A 85 1.32 -8.87 -6.15
CA MET A 85 1.42 -10.31 -6.39
C MET A 85 1.53 -10.65 -7.87
N GLU A 86 0.80 -9.95 -8.74
CA GLU A 86 0.91 -10.10 -10.19
C GLU A 86 2.31 -9.75 -10.69
N VAL A 87 2.84 -8.59 -10.26
CA VAL A 87 4.20 -8.16 -10.63
C VAL A 87 5.26 -9.13 -10.10
N LYS A 88 5.08 -9.71 -8.91
CA LYS A 88 6.02 -10.71 -8.36
C LYS A 88 6.01 -12.04 -9.11
N ARG A 89 4.90 -12.39 -9.77
CA ARG A 89 4.72 -13.68 -10.46
C ARG A 89 5.12 -13.65 -11.93
N GLY A 90 5.05 -12.47 -12.55
CA GLY A 90 5.50 -12.23 -13.93
C GLY A 90 7.01 -12.12 -14.03
#